data_AF-A0A918J3U2-F1
#
_entry.id   AF-A0A918J3U2-F1
#
_cell.length_a   1.000
_cell.length_b   1.000
_cell.length_c   1.000
_cell.angle_alpha   90.00
_cell.angle_beta   90.00
_cell.angle_gamma   90.00
#
_symmetry.space_group_name_H-M   'P 1'
#
loop_
_entity.id
_entity.type
_entity.pdbx_description
1 polymer ?
#
loop_
_entity_poly.entity_id
_entity_poly.type
_entity_poly.pdbx_seq_one_letter_code
_entity_poly.pdbx_strand_id
1 'polypeptide(L)'
;MHPLERIGRHRLERPLGTGAFATVWLAHDPELQAPVAVKVLAENWAHRLDIRERFLSEARLLRRAGSSRVVQVYDIGELPYGRPYFVMEYADGGTLADLLAAGPLPVREALALTAEAARGAAALHEAGIVHRDIKPTNVLLHTAPDGTRRVLLADLGLAKSLAQASVLTLAAGSAGYRPPEQAEPGAGIDERADVYSLGAVGYELVTGTVPGPPGAVVPPRRLRPDLGEDVERALSRALEPDRTRRWPGAQEFARELDRLAADDVPARSGRRLDGVRGRLATVTLALAAALAATAAAVTVTVVTHRGGGTPDEVRVTDSTGRVVLRVPAGWVRELRNSGWDPHALGLPAGHEPGLVVADDLARWPDPGAAVNGVFVGVSEHGDVTARVRALTHSGCRRLRDRTFADAHWHGLVRAWGGCPGGGSVTEAALAPAGGSARARVYVQVRRRDAGDAGDGILRSLRVN
;
A
#
# COMPACT_ATOMS: atom_id res chain seq x y z
N MET A 1 22.21 14.54 -12.95
CA MET A 1 21.71 13.24 -13.44
C MET A 1 21.13 13.49 -14.82
N HIS A 2 21.68 12.87 -15.87
CA HIS A 2 21.15 13.05 -17.23
C HIS A 2 19.79 12.33 -17.34
N PRO A 3 18.82 12.87 -18.11
CA PRO A 3 17.62 12.12 -18.45
C PRO A 3 18.02 10.88 -19.28
N LEU A 4 17.35 9.75 -19.02
CA LEU A 4 17.46 8.57 -19.88
C LEU A 4 16.62 8.83 -21.14
N GLU A 5 17.23 9.40 -22.18
CA GLU A 5 16.52 9.68 -23.44
C GLU A 5 16.11 8.40 -24.18
N ARG A 6 16.81 7.28 -23.95
CA ARG A 6 16.54 5.97 -24.58
C ARG A 6 16.79 4.78 -23.65
N ILE A 7 16.11 3.67 -23.94
CA ILE A 7 16.39 2.33 -23.41
C ILE A 7 16.38 1.34 -24.58
N GLY A 8 17.54 0.78 -24.93
CA GLY A 8 17.72 0.13 -26.23
C GLY A 8 17.44 1.13 -27.37
N ARG A 9 16.67 0.72 -28.38
CA ARG A 9 16.20 1.63 -29.44
C ARG A 9 15.13 2.63 -28.99
N HIS A 10 14.33 2.26 -27.99
CA HIS A 10 13.11 2.96 -27.59
C HIS A 10 13.43 4.33 -27.01
N ARG A 11 12.80 5.39 -27.53
CA ARG A 11 12.92 6.77 -27.03
C ARG A 11 11.97 6.96 -25.86
N LEU A 12 12.46 7.28 -24.67
CA LEU A 12 11.59 7.51 -23.51
C LEU A 12 10.90 8.86 -23.65
N GLU A 13 9.65 8.95 -23.19
CA GLU A 13 8.83 10.16 -23.27
C GLU A 13 8.43 10.67 -21.88
N ARG A 14 7.92 9.79 -21.01
CA ARG A 14 7.57 10.11 -19.62
C ARG A 14 7.49 8.84 -18.75
N PRO A 15 7.66 8.93 -17.43
CA PRO A 15 7.27 7.82 -16.56
C PRO A 15 5.74 7.60 -16.63
N LEU A 16 5.34 6.33 -16.60
CA LEU A 16 3.95 5.89 -16.39
C LEU A 16 3.72 5.51 -14.93
N GLY A 17 4.73 4.99 -14.24
CA GLY A 17 4.67 4.69 -12.80
C GLY A 17 6.02 4.29 -12.22
N THR A 18 6.26 4.68 -10.97
CA THR A 18 7.48 4.34 -10.22
C THR A 18 7.10 3.58 -8.95
N GLY A 19 7.39 2.28 -8.91
CA GLY A 19 7.22 1.46 -7.72
C GLY A 19 8.56 1.07 -7.11
N ALA A 20 8.54 0.57 -5.86
CA ALA A 20 9.73 0.10 -5.14
C ALA A 20 10.47 -1.08 -5.82
N PHE A 21 9.92 -1.65 -6.90
CA PHE A 21 10.44 -2.81 -7.62
C PHE A 21 10.93 -2.47 -9.03
N ALA A 22 10.26 -1.53 -9.70
CA ALA A 22 10.44 -1.24 -11.11
C ALA A 22 9.88 0.15 -11.45
N THR A 23 10.43 0.75 -12.51
CA THR A 23 9.87 1.96 -13.15
C THR A 23 9.32 1.57 -14.52
N VAL A 24 8.09 1.99 -14.81
CA VAL A 24 7.47 1.86 -16.13
C VAL A 24 7.54 3.22 -16.82
N TRP A 25 8.00 3.23 -18.07
CA TRP A 25 8.08 4.41 -18.93
C TRP A 25 7.17 4.26 -20.14
N LEU A 26 6.53 5.34 -20.56
CA LEU A 26 6.05 5.48 -21.93
C LEU A 26 7.27 5.77 -22.81
N ALA A 27 7.40 5.02 -23.89
CA ALA A 27 8.42 5.19 -24.89
C ALA A 27 7.84 5.01 -26.29
N HIS A 28 8.57 5.46 -27.31
CA HIS A 28 8.27 5.18 -28.71
C HIS A 28 9.26 4.16 -29.26
N ASP A 29 8.77 3.07 -29.84
CA ASP A 29 9.57 2.13 -30.60
C ASP A 29 9.66 2.62 -32.06
N PRO A 30 10.85 3.00 -32.57
CA PRO A 30 11.01 3.50 -33.93
C PRO A 30 10.89 2.40 -35.01
N GLU A 31 11.00 1.11 -34.67
CA GLU A 31 10.83 -0.01 -35.61
C GLU A 31 9.35 -0.38 -35.74
N LEU A 32 8.60 -0.40 -34.64
CA LEU A 32 7.15 -0.62 -34.65
C LEU A 32 6.36 0.65 -35.01
N GLN A 33 7.01 1.82 -35.00
CA GLN A 33 6.42 3.16 -35.13
C GLN A 33 5.28 3.45 -34.14
N ALA A 34 5.30 2.78 -32.98
CA ALA A 34 4.21 2.72 -32.01
C ALA A 34 4.64 3.16 -30.61
N PRO A 35 3.71 3.67 -29.77
CA PRO A 35 3.94 3.84 -28.35
C PRO A 35 4.01 2.46 -27.66
N VAL A 36 4.96 2.30 -26.74
CA VAL A 36 5.20 1.07 -25.97
C VAL A 36 5.46 1.43 -24.51
N ALA A 37 5.13 0.52 -23.59
CA ALA A 37 5.52 0.61 -22.20
C ALA A 37 6.85 -0.13 -21.97
N VAL A 38 7.82 0.50 -21.32
CA VAL A 38 9.13 -0.10 -20.99
C VAL A 38 9.22 -0.24 -19.47
N LYS A 39 9.14 -1.48 -18.97
CA LYS A 39 9.29 -1.79 -17.54
C LYS A 39 10.75 -2.12 -17.25
N VAL A 40 11.35 -1.40 -16.32
CA VAL A 40 12.77 -1.51 -15.94
C VAL A 40 12.87 -1.92 -14.47
N LEU A 41 13.65 -2.95 -14.15
CA LEU A 41 13.90 -3.33 -12.75
C LEU A 41 14.63 -2.19 -12.02
N ALA A 42 14.25 -1.89 -10.78
CA ALA A 42 14.87 -0.83 -9.99
C ALA A 42 16.31 -1.20 -9.56
N GLU A 43 17.18 -0.19 -9.46
CA GLU A 43 18.63 -0.35 -9.25
C GLU A 43 18.97 -1.19 -8.01
N ASN A 44 18.27 -0.93 -6.90
CA ASN A 44 18.45 -1.63 -5.62
C ASN A 44 18.14 -3.14 -5.69
N TRP A 45 17.49 -3.62 -6.75
CA TRP A 45 17.25 -5.04 -7.00
C TRP A 45 18.09 -5.63 -8.15
N ALA A 46 18.84 -4.82 -8.89
CA ALA A 46 19.60 -5.27 -10.07
C ALA A 46 20.61 -6.39 -9.74
N HIS A 47 21.22 -6.34 -8.55
CA HIS A 47 22.21 -7.31 -8.08
C HIS A 47 21.59 -8.55 -7.40
N ARG A 48 20.27 -8.57 -7.18
CA ARG A 48 19.56 -9.71 -6.57
C ARG A 48 19.11 -10.67 -7.66
N LEU A 49 19.97 -11.66 -7.97
CA LEU A 49 19.75 -12.65 -9.04
C LEU A 49 18.37 -13.32 -8.95
N ASP A 50 17.94 -13.65 -7.74
CA ASP A 50 16.65 -14.26 -7.43
C ASP A 50 15.45 -13.38 -7.84
N ILE A 51 15.56 -12.07 -7.66
CA ILE A 51 14.53 -11.08 -8.08
C ILE A 51 14.66 -10.78 -9.59
N ARG A 52 15.88 -10.69 -10.11
CA ARG A 52 16.18 -10.53 -11.55
C ARG A 52 15.59 -11.67 -12.38
N GLU A 53 15.72 -12.91 -11.92
CA GLU A 53 15.10 -14.08 -12.55
C GLU A 53 13.58 -14.05 -12.49
N ARG A 54 12.98 -13.66 -11.35
CA ARG A 54 11.52 -13.53 -11.23
C ARG A 54 10.95 -12.43 -12.14
N PHE A 55 11.64 -11.30 -12.27
CA PHE A 55 11.28 -10.21 -13.19
C PHE A 55 11.34 -10.65 -14.67
N LEU A 56 12.38 -11.40 -15.06
CA LEU A 56 12.48 -11.98 -16.40
C LEU A 56 11.45 -13.11 -16.62
N SER A 57 11.10 -13.86 -15.57
CA SER A 57 10.08 -14.91 -15.62
C SER A 57 8.67 -14.34 -15.81
N GLU A 58 8.36 -13.22 -15.15
CA GLU A 58 7.12 -12.44 -15.33
C GLU A 58 6.93 -12.02 -16.79
N ALA A 59 7.96 -11.43 -17.42
CA ALA A 59 7.94 -11.07 -18.83
C ALA A 59 7.71 -12.28 -19.75
N ARG A 60 8.37 -13.41 -19.46
CA ARG A 60 8.21 -14.68 -20.20
C ARG A 60 6.86 -15.35 -20.00
N LEU A 61 6.21 -15.14 -18.86
CA LEU A 61 4.87 -15.66 -18.55
C LEU A 61 3.79 -14.82 -19.23
N LEU A 62 3.86 -13.49 -19.13
CA LEU A 62 2.99 -12.57 -19.89
C LEU A 62 3.08 -12.84 -21.40
N ARG A 63 4.29 -13.03 -21.94
CA ARG A 63 4.48 -13.39 -23.37
C ARG A 63 3.86 -14.74 -23.76
N ARG A 64 3.67 -15.68 -22.82
CA ARG A 64 3.01 -16.97 -23.06
C ARG A 64 1.48 -16.93 -22.92
N ALA A 65 0.93 -15.90 -22.27
CA ALA A 65 -0.52 -15.80 -22.04
C ALA A 65 -1.32 -15.66 -23.35
N GLY A 66 -0.75 -15.04 -24.39
CA GLY A 66 -1.30 -15.05 -25.76
C GLY A 66 -2.71 -14.47 -25.93
N SER A 67 -3.21 -13.73 -24.96
CA SER A 67 -4.61 -13.30 -24.86
C SER A 67 -4.74 -11.79 -24.97
N SER A 68 -5.71 -11.30 -25.74
CA SER A 68 -6.04 -9.87 -25.90
C SER A 68 -6.66 -9.21 -24.66
N ARG A 69 -6.45 -9.82 -23.49
CA ARG A 69 -6.93 -9.43 -22.15
C ARG A 69 -5.79 -9.40 -21.13
N VAL A 70 -4.55 -9.60 -21.59
CA VAL A 70 -3.30 -9.58 -20.83
C VAL A 70 -2.31 -8.74 -21.62
N VAL A 71 -1.57 -7.86 -20.95
CA VAL A 71 -0.56 -7.01 -21.60
C VAL A 71 0.47 -7.83 -22.36
N GLN A 72 0.52 -7.66 -23.68
CA GLN A 72 1.47 -8.40 -24.52
C GLN A 72 2.90 -7.87 -24.31
N VAL A 73 3.85 -8.77 -24.03
CA VAL A 73 5.29 -8.46 -24.01
C VAL A 73 5.88 -8.68 -25.40
N TYR A 74 6.51 -7.65 -25.96
CA TYR A 74 7.12 -7.66 -27.29
C TYR A 74 8.60 -8.08 -27.25
N ASP A 75 9.37 -7.53 -26.31
CA ASP A 75 10.83 -7.70 -26.25
C ASP A 75 11.37 -7.69 -24.81
N ILE A 76 12.56 -8.26 -24.60
CA ILE A 76 13.24 -8.35 -23.30
C ILE A 76 14.73 -8.03 -23.53
N GLY A 77 15.26 -7.05 -22.81
CA GLY A 77 16.65 -6.62 -22.95
C GLY A 77 17.32 -6.29 -21.62
N GLU A 78 18.58 -5.86 -21.70
CA GLU A 78 19.36 -5.44 -20.54
C GLU A 78 19.99 -4.07 -20.78
N LEU A 79 20.01 -3.25 -19.74
CA LEU A 79 20.75 -2.00 -19.69
C LEU A 79 22.24 -2.26 -19.40
N PRO A 80 23.12 -1.25 -19.61
CA PRO A 80 24.47 -1.28 -19.07
C PRO A 80 24.48 -1.73 -17.60
N TYR A 81 25.51 -2.51 -17.23
CA TYR A 81 25.64 -3.16 -15.92
C TYR A 81 24.61 -4.28 -15.61
N GLY A 82 23.87 -4.78 -16.61
CA GLY A 82 23.11 -6.05 -16.53
C GLY A 82 21.73 -5.97 -15.88
N ARG A 83 21.19 -4.74 -15.74
CA ARG A 83 19.86 -4.48 -15.18
C ARG A 83 18.78 -4.75 -16.23
N PRO A 84 17.86 -5.69 -16.02
CA PRO A 84 16.90 -6.09 -17.05
C PRO A 84 15.79 -5.04 -17.25
N TYR A 85 15.27 -5.01 -18.48
CA TYR A 85 14.02 -4.36 -18.83
C TYR A 85 13.21 -5.26 -19.78
N PHE A 86 11.91 -4.98 -19.91
CA PHE A 86 11.10 -5.54 -20.99
C PHE A 86 10.15 -4.50 -21.57
N VAL A 87 9.80 -4.72 -22.83
CA VAL A 87 8.98 -3.85 -23.68
C VAL A 87 7.64 -4.53 -23.87
N MET A 88 6.56 -3.80 -23.63
CA MET A 88 5.20 -4.33 -23.62
C MET A 88 4.20 -3.33 -24.19
N GLU A 89 3.00 -3.82 -24.45
CA GLU A 89 1.84 -3.06 -24.91
C GLU A 89 1.57 -1.82 -24.04
N TYR A 90 1.25 -0.70 -24.68
CA TYR A 90 0.86 0.53 -23.99
C TYR A 90 -0.66 0.65 -23.88
N ALA A 91 -1.14 0.59 -22.64
CA ALA A 91 -2.52 0.92 -22.29
C ALA A 91 -2.67 2.45 -22.11
N ASP A 92 -3.38 3.07 -23.05
CA ASP A 92 -3.55 4.53 -23.17
C ASP A 92 -4.66 5.09 -22.27
N GLY A 93 -5.67 4.28 -21.94
CA GLY A 93 -6.81 4.64 -21.11
C GLY A 93 -6.57 4.64 -19.60
N GLY A 94 -5.33 4.40 -19.14
CA GLY A 94 -4.97 4.38 -17.72
C GLY A 94 -5.29 3.04 -17.02
N THR A 95 -5.66 3.11 -15.74
CA THR A 95 -5.96 1.95 -14.89
C THR A 95 -7.35 2.05 -14.25
N LEU A 96 -7.85 0.95 -13.69
CA LEU A 96 -9.07 0.99 -12.87
C LEU A 96 -8.90 1.84 -11.59
N ALA A 97 -7.67 2.03 -11.10
CA ALA A 97 -7.41 2.95 -9.99
C ALA A 97 -7.63 4.42 -10.39
N ASP A 98 -7.33 4.77 -11.63
CA ASP A 98 -7.54 6.14 -12.16
C ASP A 98 -9.04 6.44 -12.35
N LEU A 99 -9.86 5.43 -12.68
CA LEU A 99 -11.32 5.56 -12.65
C LEU A 99 -11.85 5.72 -11.22
N LEU A 100 -11.37 4.89 -10.28
CA LEU A 100 -11.74 4.93 -8.86
C LEU A 100 -11.40 6.25 -8.17
N ALA A 101 -10.40 6.99 -8.66
CA ALA A 101 -10.06 8.32 -8.15
C ALA A 101 -11.21 9.34 -8.29
N ALA A 102 -12.19 9.09 -9.17
CA ALA A 102 -13.41 9.89 -9.29
C ALA A 102 -14.55 9.45 -8.34
N GLY A 103 -14.39 8.32 -7.64
CA GLY A 103 -15.40 7.70 -6.77
C GLY A 103 -15.90 6.33 -7.26
N PRO A 104 -16.91 5.73 -6.60
CA PRO A 104 -17.53 4.48 -7.05
C PRO A 104 -18.20 4.62 -8.42
N LEU A 105 -18.07 3.58 -9.23
CA LEU A 105 -18.63 3.52 -10.59
C LEU A 105 -20.14 3.16 -10.55
N PRO A 106 -20.90 3.39 -11.64
CA PRO A 106 -22.21 2.77 -11.83
C PRO A 106 -22.12 1.24 -11.70
N VAL A 107 -23.10 0.60 -11.03
CA VAL A 107 -23.05 -0.84 -10.70
C VAL A 107 -22.78 -1.68 -11.95
N ARG A 108 -23.61 -1.56 -12.98
CA ARG A 108 -23.38 -2.19 -14.30
C ARG A 108 -21.98 -2.00 -14.90
N GLU A 109 -21.37 -0.81 -14.79
CA GLU A 109 -20.04 -0.54 -15.34
C GLU A 109 -18.95 -1.23 -14.51
N ALA A 110 -19.05 -1.16 -13.18
CA ALA A 110 -18.17 -1.89 -12.25
C ALA A 110 -18.22 -3.41 -12.50
N LEU A 111 -19.42 -3.98 -12.67
CA LEU A 111 -19.60 -5.41 -12.93
C LEU A 111 -19.03 -5.82 -14.28
N ALA A 112 -19.29 -5.05 -15.35
CA ALA A 112 -18.75 -5.31 -16.68
C ALA A 112 -17.20 -5.25 -16.72
N LEU A 113 -16.60 -4.24 -16.09
CA LEU A 113 -15.14 -4.12 -15.99
C LEU A 113 -14.52 -5.27 -15.15
N THR A 114 -15.21 -5.70 -14.08
CA THR A 114 -14.78 -6.87 -13.29
C THR A 114 -14.91 -8.17 -14.08
N ALA A 115 -15.95 -8.33 -14.91
CA ALA A 115 -16.15 -9.50 -15.76
C ALA A 115 -15.09 -9.60 -16.87
N GLU A 116 -14.74 -8.47 -17.50
CA GLU A 116 -13.65 -8.40 -18.48
C GLU A 116 -12.28 -8.70 -17.86
N ALA A 117 -12.01 -8.20 -16.64
CA ALA A 117 -10.81 -8.55 -15.87
C ALA A 117 -10.80 -10.05 -15.49
N ALA A 118 -11.94 -10.61 -15.09
CA ALA A 118 -12.07 -12.03 -14.77
C ALA A 118 -11.87 -12.95 -15.98
N ARG A 119 -12.32 -12.53 -17.18
CA ARG A 119 -11.95 -13.18 -18.45
C ARG A 119 -10.45 -13.10 -18.75
N GLY A 120 -9.79 -12.00 -18.38
CA GLY A 120 -8.33 -11.89 -18.45
C GLY A 120 -7.62 -12.89 -17.54
N ALA A 121 -8.13 -13.10 -16.32
CA ALA A 121 -7.59 -14.07 -15.38
C ALA A 121 -7.83 -15.51 -15.85
N ALA A 122 -9.03 -15.83 -16.35
CA ALA A 122 -9.34 -17.14 -16.92
C ALA A 122 -8.37 -17.53 -18.06
N ALA A 123 -8.02 -16.59 -18.94
CA ALA A 123 -7.03 -16.83 -20.00
C ALA A 123 -5.60 -17.05 -19.47
N LEU A 124 -5.26 -16.49 -18.29
CA LEU A 124 -4.01 -16.83 -17.59
C LEU A 124 -4.10 -18.24 -16.99
N HIS A 125 -5.23 -18.61 -16.39
CA HIS A 125 -5.46 -19.94 -15.80
C HIS A 125 -5.40 -21.05 -16.87
N GLU A 126 -6.00 -20.84 -18.04
CA GLU A 126 -5.88 -21.72 -19.22
C GLU A 126 -4.43 -21.92 -19.67
N ALA A 127 -3.56 -20.90 -19.51
CA ALA A 127 -2.13 -20.98 -19.79
C ALA A 127 -1.30 -21.55 -18.61
N GLY A 128 -1.93 -21.98 -17.51
CA GLY A 128 -1.28 -22.50 -16.31
C GLY A 128 -0.64 -21.40 -15.42
N ILE A 129 -1.15 -20.17 -15.49
CA ILE A 129 -0.59 -18.98 -14.84
C ILE A 129 -1.61 -18.41 -13.83
N VAL A 130 -1.22 -18.30 -12.56
CA VAL A 130 -1.99 -17.56 -11.55
C VAL A 130 -1.35 -16.18 -11.37
N HIS A 131 -2.16 -15.11 -11.41
CA HIS A 131 -1.71 -13.71 -11.50
C HIS A 131 -1.23 -13.14 -10.15
N ARG A 132 -1.83 -13.53 -9.03
CA ARG A 132 -1.34 -13.34 -7.65
C ARG A 132 -1.15 -11.90 -7.14
N ASP A 133 -1.46 -10.88 -7.93
CA ASP A 133 -1.38 -9.46 -7.56
C ASP A 133 -2.46 -8.61 -8.27
N ILE A 134 -3.65 -9.18 -8.51
CA ILE A 134 -4.77 -8.43 -9.13
C ILE A 134 -5.29 -7.38 -8.15
N LYS A 135 -5.38 -6.13 -8.62
CA LYS A 135 -5.85 -4.92 -7.93
C LYS A 135 -6.01 -3.79 -8.95
N PRO A 136 -6.70 -2.68 -8.67
CA PRO A 136 -7.06 -1.70 -9.70
C PRO A 136 -5.87 -1.07 -10.44
N THR A 137 -4.70 -0.94 -9.81
CA THR A 137 -3.47 -0.41 -10.45
C THR A 137 -2.78 -1.40 -11.40
N ASN A 138 -3.14 -2.68 -11.34
CA ASN A 138 -2.63 -3.75 -12.21
C ASN A 138 -3.66 -4.13 -13.31
N VAL A 139 -4.85 -3.52 -13.31
CA VAL A 139 -5.89 -3.71 -14.33
C VAL A 139 -5.95 -2.46 -15.19
N LEU A 140 -5.42 -2.57 -16.41
CA LEU A 140 -5.24 -1.45 -17.33
C LEU A 140 -6.41 -1.32 -18.32
N LEU A 141 -6.57 -0.13 -18.89
CA LEU A 141 -7.56 0.21 -19.90
C LEU A 141 -6.89 0.63 -21.21
N HIS A 142 -7.30 0.04 -22.32
CA HIS A 142 -6.78 0.35 -23.66
C HIS A 142 -7.94 0.73 -24.59
N THR A 143 -7.78 1.79 -25.38
CA THR A 143 -8.78 2.24 -26.36
C THR A 143 -8.61 1.46 -27.65
N ALA A 144 -9.56 0.58 -27.93
CA ALA A 144 -9.59 -0.20 -29.15
C ALA A 144 -9.83 0.69 -30.39
N PRO A 145 -9.45 0.23 -31.61
CA PRO A 145 -9.68 0.99 -32.86
C PRO A 145 -11.15 1.30 -33.19
N ASP A 146 -12.09 0.61 -32.55
CA ASP A 146 -13.55 0.84 -32.62
C ASP A 146 -14.07 1.84 -31.56
N GLY A 147 -13.18 2.39 -30.73
CA GLY A 147 -13.49 3.31 -29.63
C GLY A 147 -13.93 2.62 -28.33
N THR A 148 -14.00 1.29 -28.28
CA THR A 148 -14.36 0.56 -27.04
C THR A 148 -13.18 0.51 -26.07
N ARG A 149 -13.47 0.46 -24.76
CA ARG A 149 -12.44 0.19 -23.74
C ARG A 149 -12.22 -1.32 -23.63
N ARG A 150 -10.97 -1.77 -23.79
CA ARG A 150 -10.54 -3.13 -23.45
C ARG A 150 -9.86 -3.14 -22.09
N VAL A 151 -10.10 -4.19 -21.31
CA VAL A 151 -9.40 -4.44 -20.04
C VAL A 151 -8.20 -5.35 -20.30
N LEU A 152 -7.03 -4.96 -19.80
CA LEU A 152 -5.78 -5.72 -19.88
C LEU A 152 -5.22 -5.97 -18.48
N LEU A 153 -4.98 -7.23 -18.11
CA LEU A 153 -4.26 -7.58 -16.90
C LEU A 153 -2.74 -7.41 -17.08
N ALA A 154 -2.08 -6.88 -16.05
CA ALA A 154 -0.65 -6.58 -16.07
C ALA A 154 0.05 -6.91 -14.74
N ASP A 155 1.34 -7.23 -14.81
CA ASP A 155 2.22 -7.43 -13.65
C ASP A 155 1.78 -8.57 -12.70
N LEU A 156 2.28 -9.78 -13.00
CA LEU A 156 2.00 -11.03 -12.27
C LEU A 156 2.64 -11.10 -10.87
N GLY A 157 3.20 -9.99 -10.35
CA GLY A 157 3.70 -9.88 -8.97
C GLY A 157 4.82 -10.86 -8.58
N LEU A 158 5.50 -11.48 -9.54
CA LEU A 158 6.44 -12.58 -9.26
C LEU A 158 7.73 -12.07 -8.64
N ALA A 159 8.20 -10.90 -9.09
CA ALA A 159 9.28 -10.18 -8.42
C ALA A 159 8.81 -9.57 -7.09
N LYS A 160 7.53 -9.16 -7.00
CA LYS A 160 6.94 -8.52 -5.82
C LYS A 160 6.89 -9.46 -4.62
N SER A 161 6.33 -10.65 -4.80
CA SER A 161 6.22 -11.68 -3.75
C SER A 161 7.58 -12.07 -3.16
N LEU A 162 8.62 -12.20 -3.98
CA LEU A 162 9.95 -12.58 -3.48
C LEU A 162 10.68 -11.45 -2.73
N ALA A 163 10.62 -10.19 -3.21
CA ALA A 163 11.23 -9.11 -2.42
C ALA A 163 10.38 -8.72 -1.19
N GLN A 164 9.06 -8.93 -1.19
CA GLN A 164 8.23 -8.85 0.03
C GLN A 164 8.54 -9.98 1.03
N ALA A 165 8.98 -11.15 0.57
CA ALA A 165 9.44 -12.24 1.43
C ALA A 165 10.88 -12.05 1.96
N SER A 166 11.76 -11.38 1.20
CA SER A 166 13.16 -11.13 1.62
C SER A 166 13.41 -9.76 2.26
N VAL A 167 12.43 -8.85 2.22
CA VAL A 167 12.32 -7.64 3.04
C VAL A 167 10.88 -7.59 3.52
N LEU A 168 10.64 -7.92 4.80
CA LEU A 168 9.32 -8.26 5.38
C LEU A 168 8.33 -7.08 5.37
N THR A 169 7.83 -6.77 4.17
CA THR A 169 7.02 -5.59 3.89
C THR A 169 5.60 -6.03 3.66
N LEU A 170 4.81 -6.05 4.73
CA LEU A 170 3.35 -5.98 4.62
C LEU A 170 2.99 -4.65 3.94
N ALA A 171 2.88 -4.69 2.61
CA ALA A 171 2.51 -3.54 1.80
C ALA A 171 1.10 -3.08 2.17
N ALA A 172 1.01 -2.01 2.97
CA ALA A 172 -0.22 -1.60 3.66
C ALA A 172 -1.39 -1.21 2.72
N GLY A 173 -1.15 -1.04 1.43
CA GLY A 173 -2.17 -0.81 0.40
C GLY A 173 -2.61 -2.06 -0.38
N SER A 174 -2.32 -3.28 0.09
CA SER A 174 -2.70 -4.51 -0.64
C SER A 174 -3.34 -5.61 0.21
N ALA A 175 -3.74 -5.31 1.46
CA ALA A 175 -4.34 -6.29 2.36
C ALA A 175 -5.73 -6.79 1.90
N GLY A 176 -6.60 -5.90 1.38
CA GLY A 176 -7.97 -6.25 0.98
C GLY A 176 -8.08 -7.10 -0.29
N TYR A 177 -7.09 -7.06 -1.19
CA TYR A 177 -7.09 -7.88 -2.41
C TYR A 177 -6.41 -9.24 -2.24
N ARG A 178 -5.72 -9.47 -1.11
CA ARG A 178 -4.91 -10.66 -0.87
C ARG A 178 -5.71 -11.71 -0.08
N PRO A 179 -6.04 -12.88 -0.67
CA PRO A 179 -6.67 -13.97 0.07
C PRO A 179 -5.73 -14.63 1.10
N PRO A 180 -6.28 -15.37 2.10
CA PRO A 180 -5.50 -15.98 3.17
C PRO A 180 -4.35 -16.88 2.70
N GLU A 181 -4.57 -17.72 1.70
CA GLU A 181 -3.58 -18.70 1.21
C GLU A 181 -2.36 -18.08 0.51
N GLN A 182 -2.36 -16.75 0.29
CA GLN A 182 -1.17 -15.99 -0.13
C GLN A 182 -0.35 -15.40 1.03
N ALA A 183 -0.92 -15.34 2.24
CA ALA A 183 -0.22 -14.94 3.45
C ALA A 183 0.41 -16.14 4.18
N GLU A 184 -0.17 -17.33 4.04
CA GLU A 184 0.28 -18.57 4.69
C GLU A 184 1.37 -19.30 3.89
N PRO A 185 2.61 -19.45 4.43
CA PRO A 185 3.67 -20.18 3.76
C PRO A 185 3.31 -21.66 3.54
N GLY A 186 3.34 -22.12 2.29
CA GLY A 186 3.12 -23.51 1.94
C GLY A 186 1.65 -23.93 1.72
N ALA A 187 0.67 -23.05 1.94
CA ALA A 187 -0.76 -23.36 1.77
C ALA A 187 -1.17 -23.74 0.33
N GLY A 188 -0.31 -23.46 -0.67
CA GLY A 188 -0.53 -23.73 -2.08
C GLY A 188 -1.50 -22.72 -2.71
N ILE A 189 -1.06 -21.98 -3.74
CA ILE A 189 -1.83 -20.89 -4.35
C ILE A 189 -2.34 -21.32 -5.73
N ASP A 190 -3.63 -21.65 -5.80
CA ASP A 190 -4.38 -21.97 -7.02
C ASP A 190 -5.10 -20.75 -7.63
N GLU A 191 -5.81 -20.95 -8.73
CA GLU A 191 -6.55 -19.93 -9.49
C GLU A 191 -7.61 -19.17 -8.69
N ARG A 192 -8.16 -19.76 -7.62
CA ARG A 192 -9.19 -19.10 -6.79
C ARG A 192 -8.61 -17.99 -5.92
N ALA A 193 -7.29 -17.87 -5.83
CA ALA A 193 -6.66 -16.69 -5.27
C ALA A 193 -6.99 -15.45 -6.13
N ASP A 194 -6.91 -15.57 -7.46
CA ASP A 194 -7.25 -14.47 -8.38
C ASP A 194 -8.75 -14.17 -8.35
N VAL A 195 -9.61 -15.17 -8.16
CA VAL A 195 -11.07 -14.99 -7.95
C VAL A 195 -11.35 -14.08 -6.74
N TYR A 196 -10.63 -14.26 -5.63
CA TYR A 196 -10.76 -13.38 -4.46
C TYR A 196 -10.31 -11.96 -4.78
N SER A 197 -9.15 -11.80 -5.43
CA SER A 197 -8.62 -10.49 -5.80
C SER A 197 -9.52 -9.74 -6.81
N LEU A 198 -10.16 -10.44 -7.74
CA LEU A 198 -11.19 -9.91 -8.63
C LEU A 198 -12.46 -9.52 -7.86
N GLY A 199 -12.85 -10.32 -6.86
CA GLY A 199 -13.93 -9.98 -5.93
C GLY A 199 -13.67 -8.69 -5.16
N ALA A 200 -12.42 -8.48 -4.73
CA ALA A 200 -11.98 -7.25 -4.06
C ALA A 200 -11.97 -6.03 -5.00
N VAL A 201 -11.55 -6.21 -6.26
CA VAL A 201 -11.66 -5.16 -7.29
C VAL A 201 -13.13 -4.80 -7.54
N GLY A 202 -14.02 -5.79 -7.75
CA GLY A 202 -15.45 -5.55 -7.97
C GLY A 202 -16.14 -4.89 -6.77
N TYR A 203 -15.78 -5.29 -5.55
CA TYR A 203 -16.22 -4.65 -4.31
C TYR A 203 -15.84 -3.17 -4.26
N GLU A 204 -14.58 -2.84 -4.55
CA GLU A 204 -14.10 -1.46 -4.52
C GLU A 204 -14.73 -0.62 -5.64
N LEU A 205 -14.85 -1.16 -6.85
CA LEU A 205 -15.51 -0.46 -7.97
C LEU A 205 -16.96 -0.08 -7.67
N VAL A 206 -17.73 -0.92 -6.94
CA VAL A 206 -19.11 -0.57 -6.56
C VAL A 206 -19.21 0.28 -5.28
N THR A 207 -18.28 0.17 -4.31
CA THR A 207 -18.37 0.88 -3.01
C THR A 207 -17.46 2.10 -2.85
N GLY A 208 -16.46 2.27 -3.70
CA GLY A 208 -15.41 3.28 -3.56
C GLY A 208 -14.47 3.03 -2.37
N THR A 209 -14.50 1.82 -1.80
CA THR A 209 -13.78 1.45 -0.57
C THR A 209 -13.07 0.11 -0.75
N VAL A 210 -11.78 0.04 -0.45
CA VAL A 210 -11.04 -1.24 -0.40
C VAL A 210 -11.68 -2.15 0.66
N PRO A 211 -11.96 -3.44 0.37
CA PRO A 211 -12.54 -4.33 1.38
C PRO A 211 -11.61 -4.52 2.58
N GLY A 212 -12.21 -4.80 3.74
CA GLY A 212 -11.46 -5.22 4.93
C GLY A 212 -10.67 -6.52 4.70
N PRO A 213 -9.74 -6.87 5.61
CA PRO A 213 -8.97 -8.10 5.48
C PRO A 213 -9.88 -9.35 5.50
N PRO A 214 -9.42 -10.51 5.01
CA PRO A 214 -10.22 -11.74 4.95
C PRO A 214 -10.94 -12.04 6.28
N GLY A 215 -12.25 -12.25 6.22
CA GLY A 215 -13.10 -12.50 7.39
C GLY A 215 -13.64 -11.24 8.09
N ALA A 216 -13.14 -10.04 7.74
CA ALA A 216 -13.58 -8.75 8.26
C ALA A 216 -14.11 -7.81 7.15
N VAL A 217 -14.57 -8.37 6.02
CA VAL A 217 -15.19 -7.62 4.92
C VAL A 217 -16.55 -7.07 5.36
N VAL A 218 -16.76 -5.76 5.22
CA VAL A 218 -18.07 -5.11 5.45
C VAL A 218 -19.02 -5.46 4.28
N PRO A 219 -20.27 -5.91 4.50
CA PRO A 219 -21.20 -6.17 3.41
C PRO A 219 -21.41 -4.94 2.50
N PRO A 220 -21.24 -5.07 1.17
CA PRO A 220 -21.34 -3.95 0.21
C PRO A 220 -22.54 -3.01 0.42
N ARG A 221 -23.73 -3.55 0.74
CA ARG A 221 -24.96 -2.76 0.91
C ARG A 221 -24.97 -1.86 2.14
N ARG A 222 -24.05 -2.06 3.09
CA ARG A 222 -23.83 -1.12 4.20
C ARG A 222 -23.09 0.15 3.76
N LEU A 223 -22.32 0.08 2.67
CA LEU A 223 -21.65 1.23 2.05
C LEU A 223 -22.48 1.80 0.89
N ARG A 224 -23.23 0.94 0.19
CA ARG A 224 -24.06 1.30 -0.97
C ARG A 224 -25.47 0.68 -0.90
N PRO A 225 -26.43 1.31 -0.21
CA PRO A 225 -27.76 0.71 0.03
C PRO A 225 -28.61 0.46 -1.23
N ASP A 226 -28.32 1.14 -2.34
CA ASP A 226 -28.91 0.93 -3.67
C ASP A 226 -28.45 -0.37 -4.37
N LEU A 227 -27.40 -1.02 -3.87
CA LEU A 227 -26.87 -2.24 -4.49
C LEU A 227 -27.83 -3.43 -4.34
N GLY A 228 -28.11 -4.10 -5.46
CA GLY A 228 -28.96 -5.29 -5.50
C GLY A 228 -28.42 -6.46 -4.68
N GLU A 229 -29.31 -7.24 -4.05
CA GLU A 229 -28.93 -8.32 -3.13
C GLU A 229 -28.08 -9.40 -3.82
N ASP A 230 -28.39 -9.71 -5.07
CA ASP A 230 -27.64 -10.67 -5.88
C ASP A 230 -26.20 -10.23 -6.14
N VAL A 231 -25.97 -8.92 -6.33
CA VAL A 231 -24.63 -8.36 -6.52
C VAL A 231 -23.83 -8.43 -5.22
N GLU A 232 -24.45 -8.13 -4.08
CA GLU A 232 -23.83 -8.36 -2.77
C GLU A 232 -23.45 -9.83 -2.57
N ARG A 233 -24.34 -10.78 -2.88
CA ARG A 233 -24.04 -12.22 -2.76
C ARG A 233 -22.91 -12.66 -3.69
N ALA A 234 -22.89 -12.19 -4.94
CA ALA A 234 -21.85 -12.58 -5.91
C ALA A 234 -20.45 -12.07 -5.54
N LEU A 235 -20.34 -10.81 -5.11
CA LEU A 235 -19.08 -10.20 -4.65
C LEU A 235 -18.63 -10.81 -3.30
N SER A 236 -19.55 -10.95 -2.34
CA SER A 236 -19.23 -11.53 -1.03
C SER A 236 -18.79 -12.99 -1.13
N ARG A 237 -19.36 -13.76 -2.07
CA ARG A 237 -18.92 -15.12 -2.35
C ARG A 237 -17.50 -15.16 -2.92
N ALA A 238 -17.13 -14.24 -3.81
CA ALA A 238 -15.74 -14.16 -4.28
C ALA A 238 -14.76 -13.87 -3.13
N LEU A 239 -15.19 -13.05 -2.16
CA LEU A 239 -14.45 -12.66 -0.96
C LEU A 239 -14.53 -13.64 0.23
N GLU A 240 -15.03 -14.86 0.03
CA GLU A 240 -14.99 -15.89 1.08
C GLU A 240 -13.54 -16.26 1.44
N PRO A 241 -13.12 -16.23 2.73
CA PRO A 241 -11.77 -16.63 3.12
C PRO A 241 -11.44 -18.07 2.69
N ASP A 242 -12.43 -18.95 2.75
CA ASP A 242 -12.37 -20.33 2.31
C ASP A 242 -12.52 -20.45 0.78
N ARG A 243 -11.41 -20.74 0.10
CA ARG A 243 -11.35 -20.99 -1.36
C ARG A 243 -12.24 -22.13 -1.87
N THR A 244 -12.78 -22.98 -1.01
CA THR A 244 -13.76 -24.01 -1.44
C THR A 244 -15.17 -23.44 -1.59
N ARG A 245 -15.49 -22.33 -0.91
CA ARG A 245 -16.81 -21.67 -0.93
C ARG A 245 -16.91 -20.50 -1.92
N ARG A 246 -15.77 -20.05 -2.45
CA ARG A 246 -15.66 -19.07 -3.56
C ARG A 246 -16.32 -19.57 -4.87
N TRP A 247 -16.22 -18.77 -5.93
CA TRP A 247 -16.46 -19.25 -7.30
C TRP A 247 -15.40 -20.29 -7.69
N PRO A 248 -15.75 -21.31 -8.50
CA PRO A 248 -14.85 -22.44 -8.77
C PRO A 248 -13.62 -22.04 -9.60
N GLY A 249 -13.78 -21.09 -10.52
CA GLY A 249 -12.74 -20.44 -11.31
C GLY A 249 -13.17 -19.01 -11.70
N ALA A 250 -12.31 -18.27 -12.41
CA ALA A 250 -12.58 -16.88 -12.77
C ALA A 250 -13.66 -16.73 -13.87
N GLN A 251 -13.80 -17.73 -14.75
CA GLN A 251 -14.76 -17.69 -15.86
C GLN A 251 -16.22 -17.82 -15.38
N GLU A 252 -16.49 -18.60 -14.33
CA GLU A 252 -17.82 -18.68 -13.72
C GLU A 252 -18.20 -17.38 -13.01
N PHE A 253 -17.23 -16.73 -12.35
CA PHE A 253 -17.45 -15.42 -11.75
C PHE A 253 -17.76 -14.36 -12.82
N ALA A 254 -17.01 -14.35 -13.92
CA ALA A 254 -17.26 -13.45 -15.05
C ALA A 254 -18.70 -13.59 -15.62
N ARG A 255 -19.20 -14.82 -15.78
CA ARG A 255 -20.56 -15.09 -16.29
C ARG A 255 -21.66 -14.59 -15.36
N GLU A 256 -21.50 -14.73 -14.05
CA GLU A 256 -22.48 -14.18 -13.09
C GLU A 256 -22.45 -12.64 -13.09
N LEU A 257 -21.26 -12.04 -13.18
CA LEU A 257 -21.12 -10.58 -13.30
C LEU A 257 -21.78 -10.04 -14.58
N ASP A 258 -21.64 -10.74 -15.73
CA ASP A 258 -22.33 -10.39 -16.97
C ASP A 258 -23.86 -10.47 -16.82
N ARG A 259 -24.37 -11.55 -16.18
CA ARG A 259 -25.81 -11.72 -15.91
C ARG A 259 -26.34 -10.54 -15.10
N LEU A 260 -25.68 -10.22 -13.99
CA LEU A 260 -26.06 -9.12 -13.11
C LEU A 260 -25.97 -7.76 -13.81
N ALA A 261 -24.99 -7.56 -14.68
CA ALA A 261 -24.85 -6.35 -15.50
C ALA A 261 -25.92 -6.25 -16.63
N ALA A 262 -26.57 -7.36 -17.01
CA ALA A 262 -27.70 -7.38 -17.92
C ALA A 262 -29.04 -7.18 -17.18
N ASP A 263 -29.17 -7.74 -15.97
CA ASP A 263 -30.34 -7.58 -15.10
C ASP A 263 -30.45 -6.15 -14.50
N ASP A 264 -29.33 -5.43 -14.35
CA ASP A 264 -29.25 -4.00 -13.96
C ASP A 264 -29.71 -3.03 -15.09
N VAL A 265 -30.66 -3.45 -15.93
CA VAL A 265 -31.39 -2.60 -16.87
C VAL A 265 -32.62 -2.03 -16.14
N PRO A 266 -32.74 -0.69 -15.96
CA PRO A 266 -33.85 -0.14 -15.19
C PRO A 266 -35.22 -0.45 -15.79
N ALA A 267 -35.98 -1.30 -15.10
CA ALA A 267 -37.42 -1.42 -15.31
C ALA A 267 -38.06 -0.03 -15.10
N ARG A 268 -38.86 0.43 -16.09
CA ARG A 268 -39.26 1.84 -16.27
C ARG A 268 -40.16 2.40 -15.15
N SER A 269 -39.57 2.72 -13.99
CA SER A 269 -40.23 3.41 -12.87
C SER A 269 -40.23 4.94 -13.06
N GLY A 270 -40.97 5.40 -14.08
CA GLY A 270 -41.13 6.84 -14.34
C GLY A 270 -41.86 7.56 -13.22
N ARG A 271 -41.13 8.23 -12.32
CA ARG A 271 -41.71 9.17 -11.34
C ARG A 271 -40.90 10.46 -11.30
N ARG A 272 -41.29 11.42 -12.15
CA ARG A 272 -40.93 12.83 -11.95
C ARG A 272 -41.49 13.31 -10.61
N LEU A 273 -40.71 14.12 -9.90
CA LEU A 273 -41.22 15.09 -8.94
C LEU A 273 -40.61 16.44 -9.34
N ASP A 274 -41.44 17.30 -9.89
CA ASP A 274 -41.08 18.65 -10.30
C ASP A 274 -41.17 19.61 -9.09
N GLY A 275 -40.17 20.50 -8.93
CA GLY A 275 -40.10 21.47 -7.82
C GLY A 275 -39.49 20.92 -6.52
N VAL A 276 -39.01 21.76 -5.58
CA VAL A 276 -39.17 23.22 -5.45
C VAL A 276 -37.83 23.90 -5.13
N ARG A 277 -37.60 25.10 -5.66
CA ARG A 277 -36.44 25.94 -5.30
C ARG A 277 -36.69 26.75 -4.02
N GLY A 278 -35.95 26.40 -2.96
CA GLY A 278 -35.36 27.35 -2.00
C GLY A 278 -36.20 27.89 -0.84
N ARG A 279 -35.59 27.91 0.35
CA ARG A 279 -35.27 29.12 1.12
C ARG A 279 -34.28 28.82 2.25
N LEU A 280 -33.56 29.85 2.71
CA LEU A 280 -32.65 29.82 3.85
C LEU A 280 -33.39 30.22 5.13
N ALA A 281 -33.07 29.63 6.28
CA ALA A 281 -32.91 30.34 7.56
C ALA A 281 -32.40 29.42 8.69
N THR A 282 -31.29 29.87 9.28
CA THR A 282 -30.61 29.44 10.51
C THR A 282 -31.46 29.40 11.80
N VAL A 283 -31.16 28.50 12.74
CA VAL A 283 -30.70 28.74 14.16
C VAL A 283 -30.91 27.48 15.03
N THR A 284 -30.01 27.27 16.00
CA THR A 284 -29.84 26.08 16.87
C THR A 284 -30.38 26.28 18.30
N LEU A 285 -30.68 25.19 19.03
CA LEU A 285 -29.94 24.79 20.26
C LEU A 285 -30.38 23.43 20.87
N ALA A 286 -29.43 22.76 21.57
CA ALA A 286 -29.54 21.69 22.61
C ALA A 286 -30.41 20.43 22.36
N LEU A 287 -29.95 19.17 22.50
CA LEU A 287 -29.29 18.45 23.63
C LEU A 287 -30.19 18.33 24.88
N ALA A 288 -30.43 17.16 25.48
CA ALA A 288 -30.03 15.77 25.19
C ALA A 288 -31.22 14.83 25.60
N ALA A 289 -31.18 13.49 25.64
CA ALA A 289 -30.16 12.42 25.60
C ALA A 289 -30.91 11.08 25.28
N ALA A 290 -30.38 9.84 25.27
CA ALA A 290 -29.10 9.18 24.97
C ALA A 290 -29.27 7.67 25.28
N LEU A 291 -28.85 6.77 24.37
CA LEU A 291 -28.49 5.34 24.52
C LEU A 291 -27.91 4.96 23.12
N ALA A 292 -26.67 4.54 22.87
CA ALA A 292 -25.72 3.63 23.56
C ALA A 292 -26.21 2.17 23.57
N ALA A 293 -25.41 1.13 23.26
CA ALA A 293 -24.09 1.01 22.61
C ALA A 293 -24.00 -0.43 21.99
N THR A 294 -22.97 -0.97 21.33
CA THR A 294 -21.53 -0.67 21.03
C THR A 294 -21.21 -1.42 19.69
N ALA A 295 -20.03 -1.62 19.07
CA ALA A 295 -18.58 -1.34 19.21
C ALA A 295 -17.95 -1.39 17.77
N ALA A 296 -16.66 -1.20 17.49
CA ALA A 296 -15.48 -0.87 18.31
C ALA A 296 -14.67 0.27 17.67
N ALA A 297 -13.85 0.97 18.46
CA ALA A 297 -13.23 2.24 18.07
C ALA A 297 -11.80 2.41 18.62
N VAL A 298 -11.04 3.34 18.02
CA VAL A 298 -9.72 3.80 18.50
C VAL A 298 -9.91 4.85 19.60
N THR A 299 -9.24 4.68 20.74
CA THR A 299 -9.34 5.59 21.89
C THR A 299 -8.22 6.63 21.88
N VAL A 300 -8.53 7.88 21.50
CA VAL A 300 -7.65 9.04 21.68
C VAL A 300 -8.17 9.89 22.84
N THR A 301 -7.51 9.81 24.00
CA THR A 301 -7.94 10.54 25.21
C THR A 301 -7.47 11.99 25.20
N VAL A 302 -8.29 12.89 24.65
CA VAL A 302 -8.06 14.35 24.75
C VAL A 302 -8.61 14.86 26.08
N VAL A 303 -7.73 15.20 27.02
CA VAL A 303 -8.11 15.86 28.28
C VAL A 303 -8.28 17.36 28.00
N THR A 304 -9.52 17.80 27.80
CA THR A 304 -9.85 19.20 27.51
C THR A 304 -9.83 20.07 28.77
N HIS A 305 -8.65 20.46 29.23
CA HIS A 305 -8.52 21.61 30.14
C HIS A 305 -8.94 22.89 29.40
N ARG A 306 -9.82 23.70 30.00
CA ARG A 306 -10.18 25.02 29.46
C ARG A 306 -9.03 26.02 29.68
N GLY A 307 -8.18 26.14 28.68
CA GLY A 307 -7.13 27.16 28.55
C GLY A 307 -6.87 27.40 27.06
N GLY A 308 -6.54 28.63 26.67
CA GLY A 308 -6.35 28.99 25.27
C GLY A 308 -5.02 28.49 24.71
N GLY A 309 -5.08 27.73 23.61
CA GLY A 309 -3.91 27.22 22.89
C GLY A 309 -4.19 25.86 22.26
N THR A 310 -3.74 25.64 21.01
CA THR A 310 -3.56 24.28 20.49
C THR A 310 -2.44 23.61 21.28
N PRO A 311 -2.56 22.32 21.69
CA PRO A 311 -1.47 21.63 22.37
C PRO A 311 -0.22 21.59 21.49
N ASP A 312 0.92 22.06 21.98
CA ASP A 312 2.20 21.98 21.25
C ASP A 312 2.62 20.52 21.01
N GLU A 313 2.20 19.60 21.90
CA GLU A 313 2.44 18.16 21.80
C GLU A 313 1.13 17.35 21.80
N VAL A 314 1.13 16.28 21.00
CA VAL A 314 0.06 15.27 20.92
C VAL A 314 0.59 13.93 21.42
N ARG A 315 -0.23 13.20 22.19
CA ARG A 315 0.05 11.83 22.64
C ARG A 315 -0.29 10.83 21.52
N VAL A 316 0.66 9.99 21.14
CA VAL A 316 0.48 8.89 20.16
C VAL A 316 0.73 7.53 20.83
N THR A 317 0.14 6.48 20.26
CA THR A 317 0.20 5.09 20.76
C THR A 317 0.27 4.09 19.61
N ASP A 318 0.95 2.96 19.82
CA ASP A 318 0.87 1.81 18.91
C ASP A 318 -0.49 1.10 19.03
N SER A 319 -0.80 0.21 18.09
CA SER A 319 -2.06 -0.54 18.06
C SER A 319 -2.21 -1.56 19.19
N THR A 320 -1.11 -1.98 19.84
CA THR A 320 -1.17 -2.86 21.03
C THR A 320 -1.35 -2.08 22.34
N GLY A 321 -1.14 -0.76 22.34
CA GLY A 321 -1.16 0.08 23.54
C GLY A 321 0.09 -0.06 24.42
N ARG A 322 1.09 -0.86 24.00
CA ARG A 322 2.37 -1.01 24.70
C ARG A 322 3.21 0.26 24.58
N VAL A 323 3.39 0.80 23.38
CA VAL A 323 4.29 1.92 23.06
C VAL A 323 3.51 3.23 23.04
N VAL A 324 3.87 4.15 23.93
CA VAL A 324 3.19 5.45 24.10
C VAL A 324 4.23 6.57 24.19
N LEU A 325 4.05 7.67 23.47
CA LEU A 325 4.91 8.85 23.57
C LEU A 325 4.15 10.14 23.26
N ARG A 326 4.83 11.29 23.41
CA ARG A 326 4.39 12.60 22.95
C ARG A 326 5.28 13.07 21.80
N VAL A 327 4.69 13.79 20.86
CA VAL A 327 5.36 14.36 19.69
C VAL A 327 4.79 15.75 19.39
N PRO A 328 5.54 16.66 18.76
CA PRO A 328 5.01 17.97 18.37
C PRO A 328 3.77 17.83 17.48
N ALA A 329 2.71 18.62 17.72
CA ALA A 329 1.42 18.46 17.05
C ALA A 329 1.51 18.53 15.52
N GLY A 330 2.38 19.40 14.99
CA GLY A 330 2.62 19.53 13.55
C GLY A 330 3.26 18.31 12.88
N TRP A 331 3.75 17.33 13.65
CA TRP A 331 4.28 16.06 13.13
C TRP A 331 3.19 14.98 13.01
N VAL A 332 2.00 15.17 13.59
CA VAL A 332 0.91 14.17 13.54
C VAL A 332 0.00 14.44 12.34
N ARG A 333 0.58 14.29 11.14
CA ARG A 333 -0.19 14.26 9.88
C ARG A 333 -0.50 12.83 9.48
N GLU A 334 0.52 11.98 9.50
CA GLU A 334 0.44 10.58 9.10
C GLU A 334 1.04 9.69 10.20
N LEU A 335 0.31 8.63 10.57
CA LEU A 335 0.66 7.70 11.64
C LEU A 335 0.48 6.25 11.13
N ARG A 336 1.53 5.44 11.20
CA ARG A 336 1.45 3.99 11.06
C ARG A 336 1.83 3.36 12.39
N ASN A 337 0.86 2.76 13.06
CA ASN A 337 0.99 2.31 14.45
C ASN A 337 0.89 0.78 14.63
N SER A 338 0.92 0.03 13.52
CA SER A 338 0.68 -1.41 13.43
C SER A 338 1.96 -2.26 13.58
N GLY A 339 2.83 -1.94 14.54
CA GLY A 339 4.08 -2.68 14.77
C GLY A 339 5.18 -2.47 13.73
N TRP A 340 6.25 -3.26 13.85
CA TRP A 340 7.42 -3.28 12.96
C TRP A 340 8.11 -4.66 12.94
N ASP A 341 9.07 -4.83 12.03
CA ASP A 341 9.99 -5.98 12.01
C ASP A 341 11.39 -5.53 12.45
N PRO A 342 11.95 -6.08 13.56
CA PRO A 342 13.31 -5.79 14.01
C PRO A 342 14.41 -6.13 12.99
N HIS A 343 14.14 -6.97 11.98
CA HIS A 343 15.09 -7.21 10.89
C HIS A 343 15.44 -5.94 10.09
N ALA A 344 14.58 -4.92 10.10
CA ALA A 344 14.89 -3.60 9.53
C ALA A 344 16.10 -2.91 10.22
N LEU A 345 16.42 -3.31 11.46
CA LEU A 345 17.61 -2.89 12.22
C LEU A 345 18.70 -4.00 12.24
N GLY A 346 18.50 -5.10 11.50
CA GLY A 346 19.37 -6.27 11.49
C GLY A 346 19.26 -7.14 12.76
N LEU A 347 18.17 -7.04 13.51
CA LEU A 347 17.86 -7.95 14.62
C LEU A 347 17.15 -9.21 14.06
N PRO A 348 16.84 -10.24 14.88
CA PRO A 348 16.03 -11.37 14.43
C PRO A 348 14.68 -10.90 13.88
N ALA A 349 14.20 -11.53 12.80
CA ALA A 349 12.96 -11.14 12.15
C ALA A 349 11.73 -11.48 13.01
N GLY A 350 10.70 -10.64 12.96
CA GLY A 350 9.47 -10.83 13.71
C GLY A 350 8.41 -9.76 13.44
N HIS A 351 7.40 -9.71 14.29
CA HIS A 351 6.39 -8.64 14.30
C HIS A 351 6.20 -8.16 15.73
N GLU A 352 6.79 -7.01 16.05
CA GLU A 352 6.93 -6.50 17.41
C GLU A 352 6.21 -5.13 17.57
N PRO A 353 5.89 -4.69 18.80
CA PRO A 353 5.24 -3.40 19.04
C PRO A 353 6.06 -2.21 18.53
N GLY A 354 5.42 -1.25 17.88
CA GLY A 354 6.09 -0.09 17.30
C GLY A 354 5.18 0.80 16.46
N LEU A 355 5.64 2.03 16.20
CA LEU A 355 4.93 3.03 15.41
C LEU A 355 5.89 4.01 14.73
N VAL A 356 5.46 4.58 13.60
CA VAL A 356 6.07 5.79 13.02
C VAL A 356 5.01 6.88 12.86
N VAL A 357 5.37 8.11 13.19
CA VAL A 357 4.55 9.31 12.96
C VAL A 357 5.40 10.39 12.31
N ALA A 358 4.90 11.04 11.25
CA ALA A 358 5.64 12.08 10.53
C ALA A 358 4.73 13.11 9.85
N ASP A 359 5.34 14.24 9.47
CA ASP A 359 4.73 15.27 8.64
C ASP A 359 4.56 14.87 7.15
N ASP A 360 5.13 13.72 6.77
CA ASP A 360 5.04 13.00 5.49
C ASP A 360 5.62 11.57 5.68
N LEU A 361 4.78 10.51 5.71
CA LEU A 361 5.26 9.12 5.82
C LEU A 361 5.64 8.51 4.47
N ALA A 362 5.13 9.03 3.35
CA ALA A 362 5.50 8.58 2.01
C ALA A 362 7.00 8.82 1.74
N ARG A 363 7.56 9.89 2.29
CA ARG A 363 8.99 10.24 2.20
C ARG A 363 9.84 9.77 3.38
N TRP A 364 9.25 9.22 4.44
CA TRP A 364 10.01 8.64 5.56
C TRP A 364 11.04 7.57 5.16
N PRO A 365 10.84 6.72 4.12
CA PRO A 365 11.86 5.77 3.68
C PRO A 365 13.08 6.38 2.97
N ASP A 366 12.97 7.61 2.45
CA ASP A 366 14.09 8.32 1.79
C ASP A 366 15.00 8.97 2.86
N PRO A 367 16.25 8.51 3.05
CA PRO A 367 17.14 9.07 4.07
C PRO A 367 17.61 10.50 3.77
N GLY A 368 17.45 10.98 2.52
CA GLY A 368 17.71 12.37 2.12
C GLY A 368 16.49 13.29 2.15
N ALA A 369 15.32 12.78 2.57
CA ALA A 369 14.12 13.60 2.70
C ALA A 369 14.18 14.55 3.91
N ALA A 370 13.85 15.81 3.68
CA ALA A 370 13.54 16.77 4.74
C ALA A 370 12.14 16.47 5.30
N VAL A 371 12.07 15.61 6.32
CA VAL A 371 10.85 15.24 7.06
C VAL A 371 11.02 15.53 8.54
N ASN A 372 9.91 15.79 9.25
CA ASN A 372 9.87 15.75 10.70
C ASN A 372 9.05 14.55 11.16
N GLY A 373 9.59 13.74 12.08
CA GLY A 373 8.88 12.59 12.61
C GLY A 373 9.72 11.75 13.56
N VAL A 374 9.08 10.74 14.14
CA VAL A 374 9.72 9.73 14.98
C VAL A 374 9.19 8.34 14.66
N PHE A 375 10.10 7.38 14.58
CA PHE A 375 9.84 5.96 14.66
C PHE A 375 10.27 5.42 16.03
N VAL A 376 9.45 4.56 16.62
CA VAL A 376 9.76 3.79 17.84
C VAL A 376 9.46 2.33 17.56
N GLY A 377 10.41 1.44 17.88
CA GLY A 377 10.26 0.00 17.78
C GLY A 377 10.77 -0.72 19.03
N VAL A 378 9.97 -1.62 19.59
CA VAL A 378 10.37 -2.55 20.65
C VAL A 378 10.89 -3.84 20.02
N SER A 379 11.95 -4.43 20.55
CA SER A 379 12.39 -5.78 20.20
C SER A 379 12.64 -6.55 21.48
N GLU A 380 11.95 -7.68 21.67
CA GLU A 380 12.23 -8.60 22.77
C GLU A 380 13.54 -9.37 22.53
N HIS A 381 14.06 -9.34 21.29
CA HIS A 381 15.15 -10.16 20.77
C HIS A 381 16.37 -9.36 20.25
N GLY A 382 17.57 -9.92 20.39
CA GLY A 382 18.83 -9.36 19.86
C GLY A 382 19.53 -8.32 20.76
N ASP A 383 20.32 -7.43 20.15
CA ASP A 383 21.02 -6.33 20.83
C ASP A 383 20.84 -5.01 20.06
N VAL A 384 19.86 -4.22 20.50
CA VAL A 384 19.52 -2.91 19.92
C VAL A 384 20.69 -1.94 20.06
N THR A 385 21.46 -1.99 21.15
CA THR A 385 22.61 -1.09 21.38
C THR A 385 23.74 -1.38 20.39
N ALA A 386 24.04 -2.66 20.12
CA ALA A 386 25.05 -3.04 19.14
C ALA A 386 24.65 -2.58 17.72
N ARG A 387 23.36 -2.69 17.35
CA ARG A 387 22.87 -2.21 16.05
C ARG A 387 22.88 -0.70 15.94
N VAL A 388 22.38 0.02 16.94
CA VAL A 388 22.44 1.50 16.96
C VAL A 388 23.89 2.01 16.95
N ARG A 389 24.86 1.31 17.56
CA ARG A 389 26.30 1.62 17.43
C ARG A 389 26.85 1.43 16.00
N ALA A 390 26.29 0.49 15.22
CA ALA A 390 26.70 0.22 13.85
C ALA A 390 26.06 1.17 12.81
N LEU A 391 24.95 1.84 13.13
CA LEU A 391 24.27 2.76 12.20
C LEU A 391 25.20 3.87 11.68
N THR A 392 25.01 4.21 10.41
CA THR A 392 25.64 5.36 9.74
C THR A 392 24.64 5.96 8.74
N HIS A 393 24.70 7.28 8.53
CA HIS A 393 23.85 7.99 7.59
C HIS A 393 24.73 8.68 6.54
N SER A 394 24.70 8.16 5.31
CA SER A 394 25.52 8.66 4.20
C SER A 394 25.24 10.15 3.93
N GLY A 395 26.29 10.95 3.87
CA GLY A 395 26.20 12.40 3.66
C GLY A 395 25.87 13.23 4.91
N CYS A 396 25.51 12.63 6.05
CA CYS A 396 25.30 13.38 7.30
C CYS A 396 26.59 13.46 8.14
N ARG A 397 26.86 14.60 8.78
CA ARG A 397 27.98 14.73 9.73
C ARG A 397 27.57 14.17 11.10
N ARG A 398 28.24 13.11 11.56
CA ARG A 398 28.09 12.57 12.92
C ARG A 398 28.42 13.65 13.96
N LEU A 399 27.54 13.81 14.93
CA LEU A 399 27.70 14.67 16.11
C LEU A 399 28.21 13.83 17.29
N ARG A 400 28.40 14.44 18.47
CA ARG A 400 28.89 13.72 19.65
C ARG A 400 27.84 12.76 20.18
N ASP A 401 28.10 11.45 20.08
CA ASP A 401 27.38 10.40 20.80
C ASP A 401 27.33 10.72 22.32
N ARG A 402 26.19 10.48 22.96
CA ARG A 402 25.95 10.72 24.39
C ARG A 402 25.15 9.60 25.03
N THR A 403 25.19 9.52 26.35
CA THR A 403 24.21 8.74 27.12
C THR A 403 22.91 9.55 27.31
N PHE A 404 21.81 8.82 27.44
CA PHE A 404 20.54 9.34 27.96
C PHE A 404 20.19 8.57 29.23
N ALA A 405 19.63 9.25 30.22
CA ALA A 405 19.12 8.66 31.46
C ALA A 405 18.00 9.53 32.05
N ASP A 406 16.89 8.90 32.42
CA ASP A 406 15.81 9.48 33.22
C ASP A 406 15.22 8.43 34.19
N ALA A 407 14.04 8.70 34.76
CA ALA A 407 13.38 7.81 35.72
C ALA A 407 12.83 6.50 35.10
N HIS A 408 12.83 6.36 33.77
CA HIS A 408 12.25 5.23 33.05
C HIS A 408 13.26 4.53 32.14
N TRP A 409 14.19 5.28 31.53
CA TRP A 409 15.13 4.78 30.53
C TRP A 409 16.56 5.16 30.85
N HIS A 410 17.49 4.29 30.46
CA HIS A 410 18.89 4.62 30.26
C HIS A 410 19.36 4.06 28.92
N GLY A 411 20.34 4.69 28.26
CA GLY A 411 20.72 4.24 26.93
C GLY A 411 21.78 5.07 26.21
N LEU A 412 22.04 4.67 24.97
CA LEU A 412 22.91 5.37 24.03
C LEU A 412 22.06 6.21 23.08
N VAL A 413 22.44 7.47 22.89
CA VAL A 413 21.89 8.37 21.87
C VAL A 413 23.02 8.84 20.95
N ARG A 414 22.81 8.67 19.65
CA ARG A 414 23.72 9.08 18.58
C ARG A 414 22.99 10.11 17.72
N ALA A 415 23.68 11.13 17.25
CA ALA A 415 23.07 12.19 16.46
C ALA A 415 23.93 12.53 15.25
N TRP A 416 23.29 12.98 14.18
CA TRP A 416 23.88 13.43 12.94
C TRP A 416 23.18 14.71 12.48
N GLY A 417 23.93 15.64 11.91
CA GLY A 417 23.39 16.92 11.43
C GLY A 417 24.03 17.36 10.11
N GLY A 418 23.36 18.24 9.39
CA GLY A 418 23.77 18.61 8.03
C GLY A 418 23.59 17.44 7.07
N CYS A 419 22.48 16.71 7.19
CA CYS A 419 22.11 15.63 6.28
C CYS A 419 21.75 16.15 4.88
N PRO A 420 21.79 15.29 3.85
CA PRO A 420 21.18 15.59 2.55
C PRO A 420 19.71 16.00 2.73
N GLY A 421 19.25 16.99 1.96
CA GLY A 421 17.93 17.62 2.13
C GLY A 421 17.85 18.66 3.27
N GLY A 422 18.84 18.70 4.16
CA GLY A 422 18.86 19.57 5.34
C GLY A 422 18.36 18.87 6.61
N GLY A 423 18.77 19.38 7.76
CA GLY A 423 18.32 18.90 9.07
C GLY A 423 19.22 17.85 9.75
N SER A 424 18.59 17.00 10.57
CA SER A 424 19.25 16.09 11.51
C SER A 424 18.51 14.78 11.73
N VAL A 425 19.27 13.75 12.13
CA VAL A 425 18.77 12.44 12.56
C VAL A 425 19.35 12.11 13.93
N THR A 426 18.53 11.57 14.83
CA THR A 426 18.94 11.09 16.15
C THR A 426 18.47 9.64 16.32
N GLU A 427 19.40 8.74 16.63
CA GLU A 427 19.15 7.32 16.85
C GLU A 427 19.43 6.95 18.31
N ALA A 428 18.50 6.28 18.98
CA ALA A 428 18.64 5.86 20.36
C ALA A 428 18.38 4.36 20.57
N ALA A 429 19.16 3.77 21.48
CA ALA A 429 18.92 2.44 22.03
C ALA A 429 18.70 2.56 23.54
N LEU A 430 17.49 2.24 24.02
CA LEU A 430 17.07 2.41 25.42
C LEU A 430 16.79 1.08 26.11
N ALA A 431 17.19 1.01 27.38
CA ALA A 431 16.92 -0.05 28.35
C ALA A 431 16.18 0.53 29.58
N PRO A 432 15.27 -0.21 30.23
CA PRO A 432 14.58 0.28 31.43
C PRO A 432 15.58 0.68 32.53
N ALA A 433 15.35 1.81 33.21
CA ALA A 433 16.24 2.33 34.25
C ALA A 433 16.34 1.42 35.50
N GLY A 434 15.31 0.59 35.75
CA GLY A 434 15.18 -0.24 36.94
C GLY A 434 15.77 -1.66 36.87
N GLY A 435 16.62 -2.00 35.90
CA GLY A 435 17.19 -3.36 35.83
C GLY A 435 18.34 -3.54 34.85
N SER A 436 19.04 -4.68 34.95
CA SER A 436 20.19 -5.09 34.12
C SER A 436 19.81 -5.54 32.69
N ALA A 437 18.64 -5.12 32.20
CA ALA A 437 18.13 -5.53 30.90
C ALA A 437 18.95 -4.93 29.76
N ARG A 438 19.14 -5.69 28.67
CA ARG A 438 19.63 -5.15 27.40
C ARG A 438 18.65 -4.10 26.87
N ALA A 439 19.14 -3.19 26.03
CA ALA A 439 18.28 -2.24 25.33
C ALA A 439 17.28 -3.02 24.46
N ARG A 440 15.99 -2.70 24.64
CA ARG A 440 14.86 -3.30 23.93
C ARG A 440 14.09 -2.29 23.08
N VAL A 441 14.38 -1.01 23.18
CA VAL A 441 13.67 0.03 22.44
C VAL A 441 14.62 0.80 21.55
N TYR A 442 14.31 0.82 20.25
CA TYR A 442 14.94 1.63 19.23
C TYR A 442 14.07 2.87 18.97
N VAL A 443 14.69 4.03 18.87
CA VAL A 443 14.02 5.29 18.53
C VAL A 443 14.82 6.03 17.46
N GLN A 444 14.18 6.34 16.33
CA GLN A 444 14.72 7.19 15.27
C GLN A 444 13.92 8.48 15.22
N VAL A 445 14.55 9.63 15.45
CA VAL A 445 13.94 10.96 15.30
C VAL A 445 14.58 11.66 14.11
N ARG A 446 13.78 12.04 13.11
CA ARG A 446 14.22 12.81 11.92
C ARG A 446 13.60 14.20 11.96
N ARG A 447 14.38 15.23 11.63
CA ARG A 447 13.95 16.63 11.71
C ARG A 447 14.57 17.50 10.63
N ARG A 448 13.80 18.51 10.20
CA ARG A 448 14.26 19.59 9.30
C ARG A 448 15.15 20.61 10.04
N ASP A 449 14.88 20.84 11.33
CA ASP A 449 15.53 21.88 12.14
C ASP A 449 16.35 21.35 13.33
N ALA A 450 17.47 22.02 13.65
CA ALA A 450 18.51 21.56 14.56
C ALA A 450 18.29 21.84 16.08
N GLY A 451 17.05 22.01 16.56
CA GLY A 451 16.74 22.23 17.99
C GLY A 451 16.79 20.95 18.85
N ASP A 452 16.17 20.93 20.04
CA ASP A 452 16.29 19.83 21.03
C ASP A 452 15.01 18.97 21.27
N ALA A 453 14.02 18.98 20.36
CA ALA A 453 12.78 18.21 20.51
C ALA A 453 12.97 16.68 20.64
N GLY A 454 14.15 16.14 20.30
CA GLY A 454 14.45 14.72 20.46
C GLY A 454 14.45 14.26 21.92
N ASP A 455 14.93 15.09 22.85
CA ASP A 455 14.99 14.71 24.26
C ASP A 455 13.61 14.78 24.94
N GLY A 456 12.71 15.67 24.48
CA GLY A 456 11.30 15.66 24.90
C GLY A 456 10.60 14.36 24.54
N ILE A 457 10.79 13.92 23.28
CA ILE A 457 10.29 12.64 22.77
C ILE A 457 10.80 11.46 23.63
N LEU A 458 12.11 11.36 23.87
CA LEU A 458 12.70 10.27 24.67
C LEU A 458 12.17 10.27 26.12
N ARG A 459 12.09 11.44 26.77
CA ARG A 459 11.53 11.58 28.14
C ARG A 459 10.03 11.29 28.23
N SER A 460 9.29 11.44 27.13
CA SER A 460 7.85 11.15 27.05
C SER A 460 7.52 9.68 26.82
N LEU A 461 8.48 8.90 26.29
CA LEU A 461 8.28 7.53 25.83
C LEU A 461 8.05 6.55 26.99
N ARG A 462 7.02 5.72 26.89
CA ARG A 462 6.72 4.61 27.80
C ARG A 462 6.48 3.35 26.97
N VAL A 463 6.91 2.21 27.51
CA VAL A 463 6.63 0.87 26.99
C VAL A 463 6.11 0.04 28.16
N ASN A 464 4.92 -0.54 28.00
CA ASN A 464 4.22 -1.34 29.02
C ASN A 464 4.22 -2.83 28.67
#